data_AF-A0A183U0Z0-F1
#
_entry.id   AF-A0A183U0Z0-F1
#
_cell.length_a   1.000
_cell.length_b   1.000
_cell.length_c   1.000
_cell.angle_alpha   90.00
_cell.angle_beta   90.00
_cell.angle_gamma   90.00
#
_symmetry.space_group_name_H-M   'P 1'
#
loop_
_entity.id
_entity.type
_entity.pdbx_description
1 polymer ?
#
loop_
_entity_poly.entity_id
_entity_poly.type
_entity_poly.pdbx_seq_one_letter_code
_entity_poly.pdbx_strand_id
1 'polypeptide(L)'
;MGSPYRSEQMQLCQLIAHKDAAFACIAQLGKRGCVQFKDVCAKIYYEVRHGFLESQVREAGIPMDAIDFEHVAVPNTRDIYNLEIQLSELERDILQQNEIYAQMRRTLSELMEFYYVLQKVDAFFEVHMEDDAMNEFSAAELEEAGDSALISLRAEAHIPWLVIYSYSILVRRVAHVRGEEGGQKELGYSVEKEKRITFERVLWRACRWTAFVRDAEIEDVIQDPLTGTPARKCVFVVFFKGQSLKNIVNKVCEGFNASLYACPKTAKERHTAAIQAIASASDLRTVIDNTQKQRISVCLRAFPLFLSPSTSIQFEGKLYG
;
A
#
# COMPACT_ATOMS: atom_id res chain seq x y z
N MET A 1 -62.58 -11.06 2.19
CA MET A 1 -62.12 -11.78 0.98
C MET A 1 -62.65 -11.04 -0.23
N GLY A 2 -61.88 -10.09 -0.74
CA GLY A 2 -62.24 -9.25 -1.89
C GLY A 2 -62.15 -9.98 -3.23
N SER A 3 -62.84 -9.47 -4.25
CA SER A 3 -62.76 -10.02 -5.61
C SER A 3 -61.42 -9.66 -6.26
N PRO A 4 -60.78 -10.58 -7.00
CA PRO A 4 -59.47 -10.35 -7.64
C PRO A 4 -59.47 -9.26 -8.73
N TYR A 5 -60.64 -8.70 -9.09
CA TYR A 5 -60.79 -7.70 -10.16
C TYR A 5 -60.70 -6.24 -9.68
N ARG A 6 -60.66 -5.99 -8.36
CA ARG A 6 -60.52 -4.62 -7.81
C ARG A 6 -59.67 -4.62 -6.54
N SER A 7 -58.98 -3.51 -6.31
CA SER A 7 -58.19 -3.27 -5.09
C SER A 7 -59.07 -3.33 -3.84
N GLU A 8 -58.49 -3.79 -2.73
CA GLU A 8 -59.16 -3.73 -1.42
C GLU A 8 -59.30 -2.27 -0.94
N GLN A 9 -60.35 -2.00 -0.17
CA GLN A 9 -60.58 -0.68 0.41
C GLN A 9 -59.52 -0.38 1.48
N MET A 10 -58.77 0.70 1.28
CA MET A 10 -57.76 1.19 2.21
C MET A 10 -58.33 2.37 3.01
N GLN A 11 -57.96 2.48 4.28
CA GLN A 11 -58.33 3.61 5.15
C GLN A 11 -57.10 4.20 5.83
N LEU A 12 -57.01 5.53 5.84
CA LEU A 12 -55.98 6.25 6.58
C LEU A 12 -56.41 6.33 8.06
N CYS A 13 -55.59 5.76 8.94
CA CYS A 13 -55.79 5.77 10.39
C CYS A 13 -54.64 6.49 11.09
N GLN A 14 -54.95 7.26 12.13
CA GLN A 14 -53.94 7.87 13.00
C GLN A 14 -53.66 6.96 14.20
N LEU A 15 -52.41 6.51 14.36
CA LEU A 15 -51.99 5.69 15.50
C LEU A 15 -51.42 6.61 16.60
N ILE A 16 -51.99 6.54 17.80
CA ILE A 16 -51.47 7.21 19.00
C ILE A 16 -51.01 6.11 19.95
N ALA A 17 -49.72 6.08 20.25
CA ALA A 17 -49.12 5.09 21.14
C ALA A 17 -48.34 5.77 22.27
N HIS A 18 -48.37 5.17 23.47
CA HIS A 18 -47.53 5.60 24.58
C HIS A 18 -46.07 5.25 24.31
N LYS A 19 -45.13 6.13 24.67
CA LYS A 19 -43.69 5.97 24.38
C LYS A 19 -43.13 4.60 24.79
N ASP A 20 -43.58 4.06 25.93
CA ASP A 20 -43.06 2.81 26.49
C ASP A 20 -43.68 1.56 25.84
N ALA A 21 -44.83 1.68 25.17
CA ALA A 21 -45.54 0.59 24.51
C ALA A 21 -45.46 0.65 22.97
N ALA A 22 -45.05 1.79 22.42
CA ALA A 22 -45.02 2.05 20.98
C ALA A 22 -44.24 0.97 20.21
N PHE A 23 -43.07 0.59 20.71
CA PHE A 23 -42.22 -0.42 20.07
C PHE A 23 -42.92 -1.79 19.95
N ALA A 24 -43.51 -2.28 21.05
CA ALA A 24 -44.20 -3.57 21.07
C ALA A 24 -45.45 -3.58 20.18
N CYS A 25 -46.22 -2.48 20.17
CA CYS A 25 -47.40 -2.35 19.34
C CYS A 25 -47.05 -2.36 17.84
N ILE A 26 -46.05 -1.58 17.43
CA ILE A 26 -45.59 -1.50 16.03
C ILE A 26 -45.04 -2.86 15.59
N ALA A 27 -44.24 -3.53 16.43
CA ALA A 27 -43.69 -4.84 16.10
C ALA A 27 -44.78 -5.91 15.89
N GLN A 28 -45.85 -5.90 16.69
CA GLN A 28 -46.99 -6.81 16.50
C GLN A 28 -47.79 -6.50 15.22
N LEU A 29 -47.92 -5.22 14.87
CA LEU A 29 -48.55 -4.81 13.61
C LEU A 29 -47.73 -5.25 12.40
N GLY A 30 -46.40 -5.11 12.47
CA GLY A 30 -45.45 -5.60 11.46
C GLY A 30 -45.59 -7.11 11.22
N LYS A 31 -45.68 -7.92 12.29
CA LYS A 31 -45.91 -9.38 12.18
C LYS A 31 -47.19 -9.77 11.45
N ARG A 32 -48.23 -8.91 11.51
CA ARG A 32 -49.49 -9.17 10.81
C ARG A 32 -49.46 -8.71 9.36
N GLY A 33 -48.53 -7.83 8.98
CA GLY A 33 -48.36 -7.36 7.61
C GLY A 33 -49.56 -6.59 7.02
N CYS A 34 -50.48 -6.10 7.86
CA CYS A 34 -51.74 -5.49 7.40
C CYS A 34 -51.71 -3.95 7.37
N VAL A 35 -50.58 -3.33 7.69
CA VAL A 35 -50.49 -1.87 7.87
C VAL A 35 -49.33 -1.32 7.06
N GLN A 36 -49.60 -0.27 6.28
CA GLN A 36 -48.58 0.52 5.60
C GLN A 36 -48.43 1.84 6.35
N PHE A 37 -47.22 2.11 6.86
CA PHE A 37 -46.91 3.40 7.45
C PHE A 37 -46.56 4.40 6.35
N LYS A 38 -46.77 5.68 6.64
CA LYS A 38 -46.42 6.78 5.75
C LYS A 38 -45.28 7.54 6.40
N ASP A 39 -44.13 7.63 5.72
CA ASP A 39 -42.98 8.33 6.29
C ASP A 39 -43.26 9.82 6.58
N VAL A 40 -42.84 10.25 7.77
CA VAL A 40 -42.95 11.63 8.28
C VAL A 40 -41.55 12.24 8.50
N CYS A 41 -40.46 11.46 8.48
CA CYS A 41 -39.13 11.90 8.89
C CYS A 41 -37.98 11.43 7.96
N ALA A 42 -37.35 12.38 7.27
CA ALA A 42 -36.35 12.14 6.20
C ALA A 42 -34.88 11.91 6.63
N LYS A 43 -34.55 11.20 7.73
CA LYS A 43 -33.12 11.05 8.15
C LYS A 43 -32.64 9.60 8.38
N ILE A 44 -31.55 9.26 7.69
CA ILE A 44 -31.08 7.91 7.33
C ILE A 44 -29.65 7.65 7.87
N TYR A 45 -29.40 7.79 9.17
CA TYR A 45 -28.02 7.63 9.72
C TYR A 45 -27.58 6.17 9.96
N TYR A 46 -28.52 5.24 10.10
CA TYR A 46 -28.25 3.84 10.48
C TYR A 46 -27.89 2.92 9.31
N GLU A 47 -28.24 3.30 8.08
CA GLU A 47 -28.01 2.48 6.87
C GLU A 47 -26.54 2.43 6.48
N VAL A 48 -25.81 3.52 6.75
CA VAL A 48 -24.40 3.65 6.38
C VAL A 48 -23.50 2.72 7.21
N ARG A 49 -23.82 2.49 8.51
CA ARG A 49 -23.02 1.63 9.39
C ARG A 49 -23.15 0.15 9.04
N HIS A 50 -24.37 -0.32 8.75
CA HIS A 50 -24.59 -1.72 8.37
C HIS A 50 -23.91 -2.08 7.06
N GLY A 51 -24.02 -1.21 6.05
CA GLY A 51 -23.38 -1.43 4.76
C GLY A 51 -21.86 -1.57 4.84
N PHE A 52 -21.21 -0.86 5.78
CA PHE A 52 -19.77 -1.02 6.03
C PHE A 52 -19.43 -2.39 6.59
N LEU A 53 -20.07 -2.81 7.68
CA LEU A 53 -19.79 -4.09 8.34
C LEU A 53 -20.16 -5.29 7.45
N GLU A 54 -21.27 -5.22 6.72
CA GLU A 54 -21.68 -6.24 5.75
C GLU A 54 -20.65 -6.38 4.62
N SER A 55 -20.13 -5.26 4.11
CA SER A 55 -19.06 -5.26 3.12
C SER A 55 -17.77 -5.89 3.65
N GLN A 56 -17.43 -5.65 4.93
CA GLN A 56 -16.24 -6.23 5.58
C GLN A 56 -16.37 -7.76 5.77
N VAL A 57 -17.55 -8.26 6.12
CA VAL A 57 -17.82 -9.70 6.26
C VAL A 57 -17.78 -10.40 4.90
N ARG A 58 -18.35 -9.77 3.86
CA ARG A 58 -18.30 -10.29 2.49
C ARG A 58 -16.88 -10.32 1.94
N GLU A 59 -16.09 -9.28 2.21
CA GLU A 59 -14.66 -9.24 1.87
C GLU A 59 -13.87 -10.33 2.59
N ALA A 60 -14.25 -10.69 3.82
CA ALA A 60 -13.66 -11.80 4.56
C ALA A 60 -14.06 -13.20 4.06
N GLY A 61 -14.94 -13.29 3.05
CA GLY A 61 -15.37 -14.56 2.44
C GLY A 61 -16.29 -15.42 3.31
N ILE A 62 -16.94 -14.82 4.31
CA ILE A 62 -17.87 -15.53 5.20
C ILE A 62 -19.24 -15.61 4.49
N PRO A 63 -19.79 -16.81 4.22
CA PRO A 63 -21.11 -16.95 3.62
C PRO A 63 -22.18 -16.43 4.59
N MET A 64 -22.98 -15.47 4.14
CA MET A 64 -24.19 -15.03 4.84
C MET A 64 -25.34 -15.97 4.51
N ASP A 65 -25.74 -16.82 5.45
CA ASP A 65 -26.97 -17.58 5.34
C ASP A 65 -28.18 -16.65 5.52
N ALA A 66 -29.23 -16.86 4.73
CA ALA A 66 -30.47 -16.11 4.86
C ALA A 66 -31.16 -16.45 6.18
N ILE A 67 -31.67 -15.44 6.88
CA ILE A 67 -32.40 -15.62 8.15
C ILE A 67 -33.83 -16.05 7.83
N ASP A 68 -34.31 -17.12 8.48
CA ASP A 68 -35.72 -17.49 8.46
C ASP A 68 -36.52 -16.57 9.39
N PHE A 69 -37.24 -15.61 8.82
CA PHE A 69 -37.98 -14.58 9.56
C PHE A 69 -39.30 -15.06 10.18
N GLU A 70 -39.82 -16.23 9.80
CA GLU A 70 -41.15 -16.71 10.24
C GLU A 70 -41.25 -16.96 11.76
N HIS A 71 -40.13 -17.23 12.45
CA HIS A 71 -40.12 -17.63 13.87
C HIS A 71 -39.47 -16.62 14.82
N VAL A 72 -39.31 -15.39 14.38
CA VAL A 72 -38.63 -14.34 15.14
C VAL A 72 -39.52 -13.80 16.27
N ALA A 73 -39.08 -13.93 17.52
CA ALA A 73 -39.69 -13.22 18.65
C ALA A 73 -39.36 -11.71 18.58
N VAL A 74 -40.32 -10.86 19.00
CA VAL A 74 -40.03 -9.42 19.11
C VAL A 74 -39.00 -9.23 20.23
N PRO A 75 -37.83 -8.63 19.95
CA PRO A 75 -36.79 -8.44 20.95
C PRO A 75 -37.21 -7.40 21.99
N ASN A 76 -36.66 -7.50 23.19
CA ASN A 76 -36.87 -6.49 24.21
C ASN A 76 -36.05 -5.23 23.92
N THR A 77 -36.57 -4.05 24.25
CA THR A 77 -35.88 -2.75 24.04
C THR A 77 -34.50 -2.69 24.71
N ARG A 78 -34.35 -3.38 25.86
CA ARG A 78 -33.05 -3.49 26.56
C ARG A 78 -32.04 -4.32 25.77
N ASP A 79 -32.49 -5.39 25.15
CA ASP A 79 -31.62 -6.28 24.38
C ASP A 79 -31.13 -5.55 23.12
N ILE A 80 -32.00 -4.75 22.49
CA ILE A 80 -31.64 -3.89 21.35
C ILE A 80 -30.54 -2.89 21.73
N TYR A 81 -30.67 -2.21 22.88
CA TYR A 81 -29.65 -1.27 23.35
C TYR A 81 -28.30 -1.95 23.64
N ASN A 82 -28.33 -3.13 24.26
CA ASN A 82 -27.11 -3.90 24.52
C ASN A 82 -26.45 -4.36 23.21
N LEU A 83 -27.23 -4.77 22.22
CA LEU A 83 -26.73 -5.11 20.88
C LEU A 83 -26.10 -3.91 20.17
N GLU A 84 -26.70 -2.71 20.30
CA GLU A 84 -26.16 -1.48 19.71
C GLU A 84 -24.79 -1.10 20.29
N ILE A 85 -24.62 -1.27 21.61
CA ILE A 85 -23.32 -1.09 22.26
C ILE A 85 -22.30 -2.10 21.72
N GLN A 86 -22.65 -3.38 21.70
CA GLN A 86 -21.77 -4.44 21.21
C GLN A 86 -21.35 -4.24 19.75
N LEU A 87 -22.29 -3.83 18.89
CA LEU A 87 -22.00 -3.51 17.49
C LEU A 87 -21.06 -2.30 17.36
N SER A 88 -21.29 -1.26 18.18
CA SER A 88 -20.44 -0.06 18.17
C SER A 88 -19.01 -0.37 18.63
N GLU A 89 -18.85 -1.27 19.61
CA GLU A 89 -17.54 -1.74 20.05
C GLU A 89 -16.84 -2.56 18.95
N LEU A 90 -17.55 -3.50 18.32
CA LEU A 90 -17.01 -4.31 17.23
C LEU A 90 -16.63 -3.47 16.00
N GLU A 91 -17.43 -2.46 15.65
CA GLU A 91 -17.11 -1.51 14.58
C GLU A 91 -15.79 -0.79 14.86
N ARG A 92 -15.62 -0.28 16.09
CA ARG A 92 -14.39 0.38 16.51
C ARG A 92 -13.19 -0.57 16.44
N ASP A 93 -13.35 -1.80 16.90
CA ASP A 93 -12.29 -2.80 16.88
C ASP A 93 -11.88 -3.16 15.45
N ILE A 94 -12.83 -3.32 14.52
CA ILE A 94 -12.54 -3.60 13.10
C ILE A 94 -11.82 -2.41 12.44
N LEU A 95 -12.26 -1.18 12.70
CA LEU A 95 -11.61 0.03 12.18
C LEU A 95 -10.16 0.12 12.68
N GLN A 96 -9.96 -0.06 13.98
CA GLN A 96 -8.62 -0.05 14.58
C GLN A 96 -7.73 -1.16 14.01
N GLN A 97 -8.27 -2.38 13.85
CA GLN A 97 -7.53 -3.49 13.23
C GLN A 97 -7.15 -3.19 11.77
N ASN A 98 -8.04 -2.54 11.01
CA ASN A 98 -7.76 -2.15 9.63
C ASN A 98 -6.64 -1.09 9.55
N GLU A 99 -6.60 -0.13 10.47
CA GLU A 99 -5.52 0.85 10.55
C GLU A 99 -4.17 0.19 10.87
N ILE A 100 -4.14 -0.69 11.89
CA ILE A 100 -2.94 -1.43 12.29
C ILE A 100 -2.47 -2.32 11.14
N TYR A 101 -3.39 -3.03 10.48
CA TYR A 101 -3.09 -3.89 9.36
C TYR A 101 -2.48 -3.12 8.18
N ALA A 102 -3.05 -1.95 7.86
CA ALA A 102 -2.51 -1.08 6.84
C ALA A 102 -1.08 -0.63 7.20
N GLN A 103 -0.85 -0.17 8.44
CA GLN A 103 0.48 0.24 8.91
C GLN A 103 1.52 -0.89 8.81
N MET A 104 1.18 -2.11 9.23
CA MET A 104 2.05 -3.28 9.13
C MET A 104 2.38 -3.66 7.68
N ARG A 105 1.40 -3.55 6.77
CA ARG A 105 1.65 -3.77 5.34
C ARG A 105 2.60 -2.73 4.73
N ARG A 106 2.48 -1.45 5.12
CA ARG A 106 3.40 -0.39 4.66
C ARG A 106 4.83 -0.69 5.11
N THR A 107 5.02 -0.98 6.39
CA THR A 107 6.34 -1.31 6.96
C THR A 107 6.94 -2.58 6.35
N LEU A 108 6.14 -3.62 6.10
CA LEU A 108 6.61 -4.81 5.37
C LEU A 108 7.11 -4.43 3.97
N SER A 109 6.34 -3.62 3.23
CA SER A 109 6.70 -3.21 1.88
C SER A 109 8.00 -2.38 1.87
N GLU A 110 8.16 -1.46 2.82
CA GLU A 110 9.38 -0.68 3.00
C GLU A 110 10.61 -1.56 3.32
N LEU A 111 10.46 -2.59 4.17
CA LEU A 111 11.53 -3.52 4.50
C LEU A 111 11.91 -4.43 3.32
N MET A 112 10.92 -4.87 2.55
CA MET A 112 11.18 -5.65 1.34
C MET A 112 11.92 -4.81 0.30
N GLU A 113 11.50 -3.56 0.08
CA GLU A 113 12.22 -2.63 -0.79
C GLU A 113 13.66 -2.43 -0.34
N PHE A 114 13.88 -2.20 0.96
CA PHE A 114 15.22 -2.06 1.52
C PHE A 114 16.08 -3.31 1.28
N TYR A 115 15.53 -4.51 1.47
CA TYR A 115 16.23 -5.77 1.20
C TYR A 115 16.67 -5.88 -0.27
N TYR A 116 15.76 -5.62 -1.22
CA TYR A 116 16.09 -5.68 -2.64
C TYR A 116 17.11 -4.62 -3.05
N VAL A 117 17.05 -3.42 -2.46
CA VAL A 117 18.08 -2.39 -2.65
C VAL A 117 19.43 -2.90 -2.18
N LEU A 118 19.53 -3.48 -0.98
CA LEU A 118 20.79 -4.04 -0.47
C LEU A 118 21.34 -5.15 -1.37
N GLN A 119 20.49 -6.05 -1.86
CA GLN A 119 20.90 -7.14 -2.74
C GLN A 119 21.48 -6.62 -4.07
N LYS A 120 20.84 -5.62 -4.68
CA LYS A 120 21.34 -5.01 -5.93
C LYS A 120 22.59 -4.17 -5.69
N VAL A 121 22.64 -3.44 -4.57
CA VAL A 121 23.83 -2.68 -4.15
C VAL A 121 25.02 -3.61 -4.00
N ASP A 122 24.86 -4.76 -3.34
CA ASP A 122 25.97 -5.70 -3.14
C ASP A 122 26.50 -6.27 -4.46
N ALA A 123 25.59 -6.66 -5.36
CA ALA A 123 25.95 -7.11 -6.71
C ALA A 123 26.73 -6.06 -7.51
N PHE A 124 26.44 -4.76 -7.32
CA PHE A 124 27.24 -3.70 -7.97
C PHE A 124 28.66 -3.64 -7.44
N PHE A 125 28.86 -3.83 -6.13
CA PHE A 125 30.19 -3.79 -5.54
C PHE A 125 31.05 -5.00 -5.91
N GLU A 126 30.47 -6.19 -6.04
CA GLU A 126 31.20 -7.38 -6.50
C GLU A 126 31.72 -7.19 -7.93
N VAL A 127 30.89 -6.69 -8.85
CA VAL A 127 31.29 -6.40 -10.24
C VAL A 127 32.39 -5.34 -10.29
N HIS A 128 32.42 -4.39 -9.36
CA HIS A 128 33.49 -3.39 -9.31
C HIS A 128 34.84 -3.96 -8.90
N MET A 129 34.89 -4.94 -7.98
CA MET A 129 36.15 -5.60 -7.64
C MET A 129 36.71 -6.40 -8.82
N GLU A 130 35.82 -6.99 -9.63
CA GLU A 130 36.19 -7.72 -10.86
C GLU A 130 36.63 -6.76 -11.99
N ASP A 131 35.89 -5.66 -12.20
CA ASP A 131 36.20 -4.63 -13.21
C ASP A 131 37.46 -3.85 -12.84
N ASP A 132 37.71 -3.55 -11.56
CA ASP A 132 38.94 -2.87 -11.09
C ASP A 132 40.15 -3.80 -11.18
N ALA A 133 40.01 -5.09 -10.86
CA ALA A 133 41.07 -6.08 -11.08
C ALA A 133 41.37 -6.29 -12.58
N MET A 134 40.34 -6.29 -13.44
CA MET A 134 40.51 -6.40 -14.89
C MET A 134 41.08 -5.10 -15.50
N ASN A 135 40.72 -3.93 -14.95
CA ASN A 135 41.32 -2.65 -15.31
C ASN A 135 42.75 -2.50 -14.80
N GLU A 136 43.13 -3.05 -13.65
CA GLU A 136 44.54 -3.07 -13.20
C GLU A 136 45.43 -3.89 -14.16
N PHE A 137 44.92 -5.01 -14.68
CA PHE A 137 45.62 -5.81 -15.69
C PHE A 137 45.72 -5.12 -17.06
N SER A 138 44.67 -4.41 -17.49
CA SER A 138 44.64 -3.75 -18.81
C SER A 138 45.22 -2.32 -18.80
N ALA A 139 45.20 -1.61 -17.68
CA ALA A 139 45.90 -0.34 -17.50
C ALA A 139 47.42 -0.52 -17.54
N ALA A 140 47.93 -1.64 -16.99
CA ALA A 140 49.34 -2.01 -17.13
C ALA A 140 49.77 -2.24 -18.60
N GLU A 141 48.83 -2.57 -19.50
CA GLU A 141 49.09 -2.75 -20.94
C GLU A 141 48.83 -1.46 -21.77
N LEU A 142 48.23 -0.42 -21.19
CA LEU A 142 47.89 0.84 -21.88
C LEU A 142 48.79 2.03 -21.51
N GLU A 143 49.67 1.89 -20.52
CA GLU A 143 50.62 2.96 -20.14
C GLU A 143 51.72 3.24 -21.18
N GLU A 144 51.91 2.40 -22.21
CA GLU A 144 52.85 2.70 -23.31
C GLU A 144 52.23 3.35 -24.56
N ALA A 145 50.91 3.62 -24.60
CA ALA A 145 50.32 4.27 -25.77
C ALA A 145 49.13 5.18 -25.45
N GLY A 146 49.39 6.49 -25.39
CA GLY A 146 48.49 7.42 -26.09
C GLY A 146 47.83 8.53 -25.31
N ASP A 147 48.58 9.32 -24.53
CA ASP A 147 48.11 10.64 -24.06
C ASP A 147 47.95 11.69 -25.19
N SER A 148 48.28 11.36 -26.45
CA SER A 148 48.13 12.28 -27.59
C SER A 148 46.85 12.11 -28.42
N ALA A 149 46.07 11.04 -28.25
CA ALA A 149 44.94 10.75 -29.15
C ALA A 149 43.58 11.36 -28.71
N LEU A 150 43.40 11.68 -27.42
CA LEU A 150 42.10 12.14 -26.89
C LEU A 150 41.85 13.64 -26.98
N ILE A 151 42.89 14.46 -27.21
CA ILE A 151 42.75 15.92 -27.30
C ILE A 151 42.43 16.36 -28.74
N SER A 152 42.71 15.54 -29.77
CA SER A 152 42.54 15.95 -31.18
C SER A 152 41.12 15.77 -31.73
N LEU A 153 40.27 14.94 -31.13
CA LEU A 153 38.87 14.72 -31.57
C LEU A 153 37.87 15.79 -31.09
N ARG A 154 38.35 16.86 -30.44
CA ARG A 154 37.52 18.01 -30.08
C ARG A 154 37.29 18.97 -31.25
N ALA A 155 38.03 18.81 -32.34
CA ALA A 155 37.89 19.61 -33.54
C ALA A 155 37.19 18.80 -34.64
N GLU A 156 35.99 19.27 -34.98
CA GLU A 156 35.20 18.95 -36.17
C GLU A 156 34.21 17.76 -36.12
N ALA A 157 33.07 18.03 -36.77
CA ALA A 157 31.90 17.21 -37.03
C ALA A 157 30.81 17.14 -35.94
N HIS A 158 29.61 17.53 -36.38
CA HIS A 158 28.34 17.50 -35.68
C HIS A 158 27.90 16.04 -35.43
N ILE A 159 28.44 15.42 -34.39
CA ILE A 159 28.06 14.07 -33.97
C ILE A 159 26.64 14.14 -33.36
N PRO A 160 25.66 13.34 -33.85
CA PRO A 160 24.31 13.31 -33.27
C PRO A 160 24.36 12.99 -31.78
N TRP A 161 23.55 13.69 -30.96
CA TRP A 161 23.45 13.49 -29.51
C TRP A 161 23.41 12.00 -29.11
N LEU A 162 22.71 11.16 -29.89
CA LEU A 162 22.57 9.73 -29.62
C LEU A 162 23.90 8.98 -29.66
N VAL A 163 24.81 9.38 -30.55
CA VAL A 163 26.14 8.78 -30.68
C VAL A 163 27.03 9.24 -29.52
N ILE A 164 26.92 10.50 -29.07
CA ILE A 164 27.58 10.96 -27.83
C ILE A 164 27.00 10.21 -26.62
N TYR A 165 25.69 9.99 -26.57
CA TYR A 165 25.02 9.26 -25.48
C TYR A 165 25.47 7.79 -25.43
N SER A 166 25.59 7.11 -26.57
CA SER A 166 26.08 5.73 -26.64
C SER A 166 27.59 5.60 -26.42
N TYR A 167 28.41 6.51 -26.95
CA TYR A 167 29.88 6.49 -26.76
C TYR A 167 30.30 6.96 -25.36
N SER A 168 29.56 7.87 -24.71
CA SER A 168 29.88 8.30 -23.33
C SER A 168 29.55 7.25 -22.27
N ILE A 169 28.57 6.38 -22.52
CA ILE A 169 28.27 5.20 -21.68
C ILE A 169 29.41 4.17 -21.75
N LEU A 170 30.09 4.04 -22.90
CA LEU A 170 31.20 3.11 -23.10
C LEU A 170 32.56 3.68 -22.66
N VAL A 171 32.87 4.95 -22.95
CA VAL A 171 34.22 5.52 -22.79
C VAL A 171 34.52 6.08 -21.39
N ARG A 172 33.51 6.26 -20.52
CA ARG A 172 33.76 6.73 -19.12
C ARG A 172 33.69 5.65 -18.05
N ARG A 173 33.65 4.37 -18.44
CA ARG A 173 33.67 3.24 -17.52
C ARG A 173 35.00 3.09 -16.75
N VAL A 174 36.05 3.87 -17.09
CA VAL A 174 37.43 3.74 -16.55
C VAL A 174 37.94 5.03 -15.88
N ALA A 175 37.10 6.02 -15.59
CA ALA A 175 37.58 7.24 -14.91
C ALA A 175 37.63 7.07 -13.38
N HIS A 176 38.66 6.36 -12.92
CA HIS A 176 39.37 6.55 -11.65
C HIS A 176 38.51 6.75 -10.39
N VAL A 177 38.09 5.64 -9.75
CA VAL A 177 37.74 5.65 -8.32
C VAL A 177 38.92 5.09 -7.56
N ARG A 178 39.94 5.95 -7.39
CA ARG A 178 41.03 5.67 -6.44
C ARG A 178 40.40 5.59 -5.05
N GLY A 179 40.53 4.42 -4.42
CA GLY A 179 40.13 4.21 -3.04
C GLY A 179 40.77 5.26 -2.13
N GLU A 180 39.95 6.15 -1.60
CA GLU A 180 40.27 6.89 -0.38
C GLU A 180 39.09 6.73 0.57
N GLU A 181 39.35 6.02 1.66
CA GLU A 181 38.50 5.84 2.83
C GLU A 181 38.19 7.20 3.47
N GLY A 182 37.32 8.00 2.86
CA GLY A 182 37.24 9.42 3.24
C GLY A 182 36.06 10.17 2.62
N GLY A 183 34.84 9.76 2.95
CA GLY A 183 33.69 10.68 2.88
C GLY A 183 32.70 10.50 1.73
N GLN A 184 32.77 9.42 0.94
CA GLN A 184 31.65 9.05 0.08
C GLN A 184 30.47 8.59 0.94
N LYS A 185 29.30 9.20 0.72
CA LYS A 185 28.02 8.76 1.27
C LYS A 185 27.25 8.09 0.15
N GLU A 186 26.99 6.80 0.33
CA GLU A 186 26.24 5.98 -0.61
C GLU A 186 24.76 6.04 -0.21
N LEU A 187 23.92 6.30 -1.19
CA LEU A 187 22.47 6.31 -1.01
C LEU A 187 21.86 5.46 -2.12
N GLY A 188 21.06 4.48 -1.72
CA GLY A 188 20.24 3.68 -2.61
C GLY A 188 18.88 4.35 -2.76
N TYR A 189 18.43 4.53 -4.00
CA TYR A 189 17.13 5.10 -4.31
C TYR A 189 16.29 4.07 -5.06
N SER A 190 15.02 3.95 -4.72
CA SER A 190 14.06 3.11 -5.44
C SER A 190 13.09 4.00 -6.21
N VAL A 191 12.95 3.76 -7.51
CA VAL A 191 12.10 4.54 -8.43
C VAL A 191 11.23 3.60 -9.26
N GLU A 192 10.01 3.99 -9.61
CA GLU A 192 9.18 3.25 -10.56
C GLU A 192 9.89 3.04 -11.90
N LYS A 193 9.78 1.83 -12.45
CA LYS A 193 10.46 1.42 -13.69
C LYS A 193 10.09 2.30 -14.90
N GLU A 194 8.85 2.77 -14.98
CA GLU A 194 8.40 3.64 -16.06
C GLU A 194 9.12 4.99 -16.08
N LYS A 195 9.53 5.47 -14.90
CA LYS A 195 10.22 6.76 -14.73
C LYS A 195 11.75 6.64 -14.84
N ARG A 196 12.30 5.43 -15.01
CA ARG A 196 13.74 5.13 -15.04
C ARG A 196 14.54 6.10 -15.94
N ILE A 197 14.19 6.17 -17.22
CA ILE A 197 14.93 6.97 -18.22
C ILE A 197 14.83 8.47 -17.92
N THR A 198 13.65 8.94 -17.52
CA THR A 198 13.42 10.35 -17.21
C THR A 198 14.18 10.77 -15.96
N PHE A 199 14.15 9.92 -14.92
CA PHE A 199 14.88 10.14 -13.67
C PHE A 199 16.38 10.22 -13.91
N GLU A 200 16.96 9.27 -14.64
CA GLU A 200 18.38 9.25 -15.00
C GLU A 200 18.79 10.56 -15.69
N ARG A 201 18.04 10.99 -16.72
CA ARG A 201 18.33 12.22 -17.46
C ARG A 201 18.27 13.47 -16.59
N VAL A 202 17.28 13.58 -15.70
CA VAL A 202 17.15 14.73 -14.80
C VAL A 202 18.30 14.74 -13.79
N LEU A 203 18.64 13.58 -13.23
CA LEU A 203 19.74 13.44 -12.29
C LEU A 203 21.08 13.85 -12.91
N TRP A 204 21.35 13.43 -14.15
CA TRP A 204 22.57 13.78 -14.89
C TRP A 204 22.67 15.27 -15.20
N ARG A 205 21.55 15.87 -15.64
CA ARG A 205 21.48 17.31 -15.91
C ARG A 205 21.67 18.13 -14.64
N ALA A 206 21.00 17.75 -13.55
CA ALA A 206 21.08 18.46 -12.28
C ALA A 206 22.47 18.35 -11.64
N CYS A 207 23.10 17.19 -11.74
CA CYS A 207 24.45 16.93 -11.20
C CYS A 207 25.57 17.35 -12.16
N ARG A 208 25.28 17.93 -13.32
CA ARG A 208 26.28 18.38 -14.32
C ARG A 208 27.35 17.31 -14.60
N TRP A 209 26.96 16.03 -14.66
CA TRP A 209 27.85 14.89 -14.91
C TRP A 209 28.90 14.61 -13.82
N THR A 210 28.78 15.22 -12.63
CA THR A 210 29.73 15.02 -11.52
C THR A 210 29.31 13.94 -10.54
N ALA A 211 28.08 13.42 -10.65
CA ALA A 211 27.60 12.29 -9.85
C ALA A 211 27.71 11.01 -10.66
N PHE A 212 28.28 9.97 -10.06
CA PHE A 212 28.33 8.64 -10.66
C PHE A 212 27.06 7.88 -10.27
N VAL A 213 26.36 7.34 -11.27
CA VAL A 213 25.04 6.71 -11.10
C VAL A 213 25.10 5.31 -11.69
N ARG A 214 24.68 4.31 -10.91
CA ARG A 214 24.41 2.95 -11.36
C ARG A 214 22.95 2.63 -11.15
N ASP A 215 22.36 1.88 -12.07
CA ASP A 215 20.96 1.50 -11.99
C ASP A 215 20.77 0.02 -12.27
N ALA A 216 19.88 -0.62 -11.51
CA ALA A 216 19.52 -2.03 -11.64
C ALA A 216 18.01 -2.18 -11.52
N GLU A 217 17.46 -3.09 -12.31
CA GLU A 217 16.04 -3.41 -12.21
C GLU A 217 15.81 -4.48 -11.14
N ILE A 218 14.72 -4.32 -10.38
CA ILE A 218 14.19 -5.37 -9.52
C ILE A 218 13.25 -6.22 -10.39
N GLU A 219 13.53 -7.52 -10.47
CA GLU A 219 12.74 -8.48 -11.25
C GLU A 219 11.38 -8.75 -10.58
N ASP A 220 11.37 -8.79 -9.25
CA ASP A 220 10.19 -9.00 -8.44
C ASP A 220 9.27 -7.78 -8.42
N VAL A 221 7.96 -8.04 -8.46
CA VAL A 221 6.93 -7.02 -8.34
C VAL A 221 6.71 -6.71 -6.86
N ILE A 222 7.03 -5.48 -6.45
CA ILE A 222 6.88 -5.03 -5.06
C ILE A 222 5.59 -4.22 -4.95
N GLN A 223 4.86 -4.39 -3.84
CA GLN A 223 3.73 -3.52 -3.54
C GLN A 223 4.25 -2.17 -3.06
N ASP A 224 3.77 -1.11 -3.68
CA ASP A 224 4.16 0.24 -3.28
C ASP A 224 3.59 0.59 -1.89
N PRO A 225 4.40 1.08 -0.93
CA PRO A 225 3.97 1.33 0.45
C PRO A 225 2.86 2.38 0.58
N LEU A 226 2.67 3.25 -0.41
CA LEU A 226 1.65 4.30 -0.37
C LEU A 226 0.37 3.90 -1.12
N THR A 227 0.51 3.30 -2.30
CA THR A 227 -0.65 2.98 -3.16
C THR A 227 -1.14 1.54 -3.02
N GLY A 228 -0.34 0.64 -2.45
CA GLY A 228 -0.66 -0.79 -2.36
C GLY A 228 -0.73 -1.49 -3.72
N THR A 229 -0.33 -0.80 -4.80
CA THR A 229 -0.36 -1.35 -6.15
C THR A 229 0.90 -2.16 -6.43
N PRO A 230 0.79 -3.26 -7.19
CA PRO A 230 1.95 -4.01 -7.66
C PRO A 230 2.74 -3.14 -8.64
N ALA A 231 3.92 -2.68 -8.26
CA ALA A 231 4.77 -1.82 -9.06
C ALA A 231 6.12 -2.48 -9.32
N ARG A 232 6.62 -2.33 -10.54
CA ARG A 232 8.01 -2.68 -10.87
C ARG A 232 8.89 -1.49 -10.55
N LYS A 233 9.93 -1.72 -9.74
CA LYS A 233 10.86 -0.67 -9.30
C LYS A 233 12.28 -0.92 -9.81
N CYS A 234 13.04 0.15 -9.94
CA CYS A 234 14.45 0.18 -10.31
C CYS A 234 15.23 0.83 -9.17
N VAL A 235 16.37 0.23 -8.82
CA VAL A 235 17.30 0.73 -7.82
C VAL A 235 18.34 1.59 -8.51
N PHE A 236 18.59 2.77 -7.98
CA PHE A 236 19.67 3.66 -8.37
C PHE A 236 20.66 3.82 -7.21
N VAL A 237 21.93 3.60 -7.46
CA VAL A 237 23.02 3.89 -6.53
C VAL A 237 23.74 5.12 -7.03
N VAL A 238 23.76 6.18 -6.22
CA VAL A 238 24.37 7.47 -6.60
C VAL A 238 25.53 7.77 -5.67
N PHE A 239 26.71 7.95 -6.26
CA PHE A 239 27.92 8.37 -5.58
C PHE A 239 28.14 9.86 -5.84
N PHE A 240 28.27 10.63 -4.75
CA PHE A 240 28.52 12.07 -4.81
C PHE A 240 29.52 12.49 -3.74
N LYS A 241 30.28 13.55 -4.04
CA LYS A 241 31.23 14.19 -3.11
C LYS A 241 30.68 15.57 -2.71
N GLY A 242 30.46 15.77 -1.41
CA GLY A 242 30.02 17.05 -0.84
C GLY A 242 28.50 17.22 -0.63
N GLN A 243 28.14 18.14 0.27
CA GLN A 243 26.76 18.37 0.73
C GLN A 243 25.85 18.98 -0.35
N SER A 244 26.39 19.82 -1.23
CA SER A 244 25.61 20.52 -2.26
C SER A 244 25.01 19.57 -3.28
N LEU A 245 25.77 18.57 -3.73
CA LEU A 245 25.26 17.53 -4.62
C LEU A 245 24.23 16.65 -3.91
N LYS A 246 24.44 16.29 -2.63
CA LYS A 246 23.44 15.57 -1.84
C LYS A 246 22.08 16.28 -1.84
N ASN A 247 22.08 17.59 -1.63
CA ASN A 247 20.83 18.36 -1.58
C ASN A 247 20.15 18.43 -2.96
N ILE A 248 20.93 18.49 -4.05
CA ILE A 248 20.38 18.45 -5.41
C ILE A 248 19.77 17.08 -5.70
N VAL A 249 20.48 15.99 -5.39
CA VAL A 249 19.99 14.61 -5.58
C VAL A 249 18.73 14.39 -4.76
N ASN A 250 18.71 14.78 -3.48
CA ASN A 250 17.53 14.67 -2.63
C ASN A 250 16.31 15.40 -3.22
N LYS A 251 16.49 16.61 -3.74
CA LYS A 251 15.40 17.36 -4.39
C LYS A 251 14.87 16.68 -5.65
N VAL A 252 15.76 16.09 -6.45
CA VAL A 252 15.34 15.30 -7.61
C VAL A 252 14.58 14.06 -7.15
N CYS A 253 15.06 13.35 -6.13
CA CYS A 253 14.40 12.17 -5.58
C CYS A 253 13.02 12.48 -5.00
N GLU A 254 12.88 13.59 -4.25
CA GLU A 254 11.60 14.10 -3.76
C GLU A 254 10.63 14.40 -4.92
N GLY A 255 11.10 15.00 -6.01
CA GLY A 255 10.27 15.32 -7.17
C GLY A 255 9.76 14.10 -7.96
N PHE A 256 10.44 12.95 -7.83
CA PHE A 256 10.06 11.69 -8.50
C PHE A 256 9.40 10.67 -7.55
N ASN A 257 9.12 11.05 -6.29
CA ASN A 257 8.66 10.15 -5.23
C ASN A 257 9.57 8.92 -5.05
N ALA A 258 10.88 9.12 -5.12
CA ALA A 258 11.85 8.04 -4.93
C ALA A 258 12.04 7.72 -3.45
N SER A 259 11.98 6.44 -3.09
CA SER A 259 12.26 5.98 -1.72
C SER A 259 13.78 6.00 -1.48
N LEU A 260 14.22 6.68 -0.43
CA LEU A 260 15.64 6.80 -0.06
C LEU A 260 16.00 5.81 1.05
N TYR A 261 17.04 5.01 0.80
CA TYR A 261 17.59 4.05 1.76
C TYR A 261 19.06 4.30 2.06
N ALA A 262 19.39 4.36 3.36
CA ALA A 262 20.77 4.46 3.81
C ALA A 262 21.46 3.10 3.68
N CYS A 263 22.50 3.02 2.85
CA CYS A 263 23.24 1.79 2.64
C CYS A 263 24.51 1.79 3.51
N PRO A 264 24.77 0.72 4.30
CA PRO A 264 26.05 0.53 4.97
C PRO A 264 27.19 0.44 3.96
N LYS A 265 28.37 0.96 4.34
CA LYS A 265 29.55 1.02 3.46
C LYS A 265 30.24 -0.34 3.33
N THR A 266 30.26 -1.10 4.42
CA THR A 266 31.00 -2.36 4.50
C THR A 266 30.14 -3.51 3.97
N ALA A 267 30.67 -4.36 3.09
CA ALA A 267 29.95 -5.53 2.57
C ALA A 267 29.40 -6.44 3.70
N LYS A 268 30.20 -6.66 4.76
CA LYS A 268 29.76 -7.42 5.95
C LYS A 268 28.53 -6.80 6.61
N GLU A 269 28.50 -5.48 6.77
CA GLU A 269 27.37 -4.76 7.37
C GLU A 269 26.12 -4.82 6.49
N ARG A 270 26.28 -4.68 5.17
CA ARG A 270 25.18 -4.84 4.21
C ARG A 270 24.57 -6.23 4.27
N HIS A 271 25.40 -7.27 4.30
CA HIS A 271 24.94 -8.66 4.43
C HIS A 271 24.19 -8.89 5.75
N THR A 272 24.70 -8.37 6.88
CA THR A 272 24.00 -8.46 8.16
C THR A 272 22.67 -7.69 8.17
N ALA A 273 22.63 -6.51 7.54
CA ALA A 273 21.41 -5.70 7.43
C ALA A 273 20.36 -6.37 6.53
N ALA A 274 20.78 -7.04 5.46
CA ALA A 274 19.90 -7.81 4.59
C ALA A 274 19.28 -9.00 5.32
N ILE A 275 20.09 -9.76 6.07
CA ILE A 275 19.59 -10.86 6.92
C ILE A 275 18.59 -10.35 7.95
N GLN A 276 18.91 -9.24 8.63
CA GLN A 276 18.03 -8.64 9.62
C GLN A 276 16.71 -8.15 9.00
N ALA A 277 16.76 -7.56 7.80
CA ALA A 277 15.59 -7.10 7.07
C ALA A 277 14.67 -8.28 6.69
N ILE A 278 15.22 -9.39 6.19
CA ILE A 278 14.44 -10.60 5.88
C ILE A 278 13.83 -11.20 7.14
N ALA A 279 14.60 -11.33 8.23
CA ALA A 279 14.09 -11.87 9.49
C ALA A 279 12.93 -11.02 10.01
N SER A 280 13.10 -9.71 10.02
CA SER A 280 12.05 -8.76 10.45
C SER A 280 10.82 -8.80 9.52
N ALA A 281 11.02 -8.93 8.21
CA ALA A 281 9.92 -9.09 7.26
C ALA A 281 9.16 -10.41 7.46
N SER A 282 9.87 -11.50 7.79
CA SER A 282 9.27 -12.79 8.11
C SER A 282 8.43 -12.70 9.38
N ASP A 283 8.97 -12.09 10.44
CA ASP A 283 8.25 -11.88 11.69
C ASP A 283 6.98 -11.04 11.46
N LEU A 284 7.09 -9.92 10.73
CA LEU A 284 5.93 -9.10 10.38
C LEU A 284 4.89 -9.88 9.55
N ARG A 285 5.30 -10.76 8.63
CA ARG A 285 4.36 -11.61 7.89
C ARG A 285 3.57 -12.53 8.82
N THR A 286 4.21 -13.11 9.83
CA THR A 286 3.50 -13.95 10.82
C THR A 286 2.52 -13.12 11.65
N VAL A 287 2.90 -11.90 12.05
CA VAL A 287 2.01 -10.99 12.78
C VAL A 287 0.82 -10.59 11.92
N ILE A 288 1.04 -10.23 10.65
CA ILE A 288 0.00 -9.90 9.68
C ILE A 288 -0.97 -11.06 9.51
N ASP A 289 -0.49 -12.29 9.36
CA ASP A 289 -1.34 -13.49 9.23
C ASP A 289 -2.17 -13.71 10.51
N ASN A 290 -1.57 -13.55 11.68
CA ASN A 290 -2.28 -13.62 12.96
C ASN A 290 -3.33 -12.51 13.11
N THR A 291 -3.03 -11.28 12.69
CA THR A 291 -3.98 -10.16 12.69
C THR A 291 -5.13 -10.40 11.71
N GLN A 292 -4.89 -10.99 10.55
CA GLN A 292 -5.97 -11.39 9.63
C GLN A 292 -6.87 -12.44 10.26
N LYS A 293 -6.31 -13.47 10.91
CA LYS A 293 -7.09 -14.48 11.64
C LYS A 293 -7.92 -13.85 12.76
N GLN A 294 -7.35 -12.91 13.50
CA GLN A 294 -8.07 -12.15 14.54
C GLN A 294 -9.21 -11.32 13.94
N ARG A 295 -8.99 -10.60 12.84
CA ARG A 295 -10.03 -9.85 12.13
C ARG A 295 -11.17 -10.76 11.68
N ILE A 296 -10.86 -11.91 11.10
CA ILE A 296 -11.87 -12.90 10.69
C ILE A 296 -12.65 -13.40 11.91
N SER A 297 -11.97 -13.71 13.02
CA SER A 297 -12.63 -14.14 14.26
C SER A 297 -13.57 -13.06 14.83
N VAL A 298 -13.17 -11.80 14.80
CA VAL A 298 -14.03 -10.67 15.20
C VAL A 298 -15.24 -10.54 14.27
N CYS A 299 -15.04 -10.67 12.95
CA CYS A 299 -16.13 -10.67 11.98
C CYS A 299 -17.12 -11.83 12.21
N LEU A 300 -16.61 -13.03 12.53
CA LEU A 300 -17.42 -14.19 12.88
C LEU A 300 -18.19 -14.02 14.18
N ARG A 301 -17.66 -13.27 15.16
CA ARG A 301 -18.40 -12.91 16.39
C ARG A 301 -19.49 -11.87 16.12
N ALA A 302 -19.26 -10.97 15.18
CA ALA A 302 -20.25 -9.97 14.77
C ALA A 302 -21.39 -10.58 13.94
N PHE A 303 -21.10 -11.61 13.15
CA PHE A 303 -22.04 -12.24 12.21
C PHE A 303 -23.37 -12.71 12.85
N PRO A 304 -23.41 -13.42 13.98
CA PRO A 304 -24.66 -13.78 14.66
C PRO A 304 -25.45 -12.57 15.18
N LEU A 305 -24.79 -11.44 15.45
CA LEU A 305 -25.46 -10.20 15.88
C LEU A 305 -26.13 -9.49 14.69
N PHE A 306 -25.59 -9.66 13.47
CA PHE A 306 -26.23 -9.23 12.21
C PHE A 306 -27.39 -10.11 11.79
N LEU A 307 -27.24 -11.43 11.97
CA LEU A 307 -28.32 -12.39 11.74
C LEU A 307 -29.32 -12.45 12.89
N SER A 308 -29.09 -11.72 13.98
CA SER A 308 -30.08 -11.60 15.03
C SER A 308 -31.28 -10.88 14.44
N PRO A 309 -32.46 -11.48 14.44
CA PRO A 309 -33.60 -10.85 13.83
C PRO A 309 -34.02 -9.55 14.57
N SER A 310 -33.44 -9.31 15.75
CA SER A 310 -33.54 -8.06 16.50
C SER A 310 -32.92 -6.84 15.82
N THR A 311 -31.80 -7.01 15.13
CA THR A 311 -31.17 -5.96 14.34
C THR A 311 -31.91 -5.82 13.01
N SER A 312 -32.32 -6.93 12.39
CA SER A 312 -33.12 -6.93 11.15
C SER A 312 -34.48 -6.24 11.31
N ILE A 313 -35.15 -6.34 12.46
CA ILE A 313 -36.42 -5.62 12.74
C ILE A 313 -36.23 -4.09 12.74
N GLN A 314 -35.06 -3.57 13.11
CA GLN A 314 -34.76 -2.13 12.95
C GLN A 314 -34.53 -1.75 11.48
N PHE A 315 -34.02 -2.66 10.65
CA PHE A 315 -33.81 -2.43 9.21
C PHE A 315 -35.11 -2.55 8.41
N GLU A 316 -35.96 -3.54 8.68
CA GLU A 316 -37.28 -3.63 8.03
C GLU A 316 -38.26 -2.57 8.51
N GLY A 317 -38.03 -1.95 9.69
CA GLY A 317 -38.68 -0.70 10.07
C GLY A 317 -38.59 0.41 9.01
N LYS A 318 -37.67 0.30 8.02
CA LYS A 318 -37.59 1.15 6.81
C LYS A 318 -38.26 0.62 5.55
N LEU A 319 -38.55 -0.68 5.45
CA LEU A 319 -39.45 -1.17 4.38
C LEU A 319 -40.91 -0.78 4.69
N TYR A 320 -41.17 -0.32 5.90
CA TYR A 320 -42.40 0.35 6.33
C TYR A 320 -42.29 1.89 6.28
N GLY A 321 -41.66 2.45 5.25
CA GLY A 321 -41.67 3.89 4.93
C GLY A 321 -42.63 4.23 3.79
#